data_AF-A0A937UAM4-F1
#
_entry.id   AF-A0A937UAM4-F1
#
_cell.length_a   1.000
_cell.length_b   1.000
_cell.length_c   1.000
_cell.angle_alpha   90.00
_cell.angle_beta   90.00
_cell.angle_gamma   90.00
#
_symmetry.space_group_name_H-M   'P 1'
#
loop_
_entity.id
_entity.type
_entity.pdbx_description
1 polymer ?
#
loop_
_entity_poly.entity_id
_entity_poly.type
_entity_poly.pdbx_seq_one_letter_code
_entity_poly.pdbx_strand_id
1 'polypeptide(L)'
;MYYIEAKAQGLDPLSQETARELDPVKMAKTAVTPLFPDSGILKKIGLLDDPTYHHNNVNLGCIECHGSFVLAEPNGKLQGWPNIGPGRINPDGSLGSCTYCHSGHRFSVEEARKPEACGQCHLGPDHPQHEIYEESKHGNLYATSGESWNWKAPVGEWGPEDIDAPTCATCHMSGFGDIVQTTHNVGERLYWELQSKKSVPQWKGPDEVDLITERIPDPVQAERGRQEMLLVCAQCHSSQWANNYFQEFDKVVEDYNKVWAHTDSLLQDAYNDGLISRDNPIDETPEIMHYLIWHHDGRRWRMGASMMGPDWTHWNGAVDAIMNKLGTMINDLETRRKLKTIDDKLNLLLEANGQ
;
A
#
# COMPACT_ATOMS: atom_id res chain seq x y z
N MET A 1 2.38 -9.13 -12.48
CA MET A 1 2.17 -9.61 -13.87
C MET A 1 3.43 -10.31 -14.38
N TYR A 2 4.57 -9.62 -14.51
CA TYR A 2 5.85 -10.22 -14.91
C TYR A 2 6.28 -11.46 -14.12
N TYR A 3 6.41 -11.36 -12.79
CA TYR A 3 6.91 -12.47 -11.97
C TYR A 3 6.05 -13.74 -12.11
N ILE A 4 4.72 -13.57 -12.12
CA ILE A 4 3.76 -14.66 -12.28
C ILE A 4 3.87 -15.28 -13.67
N GLU A 5 4.00 -14.45 -14.71
CA GLU A 5 4.17 -14.91 -16.09
C GLU A 5 5.46 -15.71 -16.27
N ALA A 6 6.59 -15.19 -15.77
CA ALA A 6 7.87 -15.90 -15.79
C ALA A 6 7.77 -17.28 -15.13
N LYS A 7 7.17 -17.35 -13.93
CA LYS A 7 6.98 -18.62 -13.20
C LYS A 7 6.07 -19.59 -13.98
N ALA A 8 5.00 -19.08 -14.60
CA ALA A 8 4.10 -19.90 -15.42
C ALA A 8 4.81 -20.50 -16.64
N GLN A 9 5.80 -19.80 -17.19
CA GLN A 9 6.64 -20.27 -18.28
C GLN A 9 7.83 -21.14 -17.81
N GLY A 10 8.00 -21.36 -16.51
CA GLY A 10 9.14 -22.10 -15.94
C GLY A 10 10.47 -21.33 -16.01
N LEU A 11 10.41 -20.02 -16.24
CA LEU A 11 11.56 -19.13 -16.27
C LEU A 11 11.90 -18.62 -14.87
N ASP A 12 13.17 -18.29 -14.63
CA ASP A 12 13.61 -17.62 -13.40
C ASP A 12 13.22 -16.12 -13.47
N PRO A 13 12.25 -15.64 -12.66
CA PRO A 13 11.81 -14.26 -12.70
C PRO A 13 12.89 -13.25 -12.28
N LEU A 14 13.97 -13.67 -11.64
CA LEU A 14 15.05 -12.78 -11.19
C LEU A 14 16.21 -12.71 -12.20
N SER A 15 16.17 -13.51 -13.26
CA SER A 15 17.25 -13.56 -14.24
C SER A 15 17.18 -12.42 -15.26
N GLN A 16 18.35 -11.96 -15.69
CA GLN A 16 18.49 -10.97 -16.76
C GLN A 16 17.94 -11.48 -18.11
N GLU A 17 17.96 -12.80 -18.34
CA GLU A 17 17.45 -13.41 -19.57
C GLU A 17 15.93 -13.30 -19.64
N THR A 18 15.25 -13.75 -18.60
CA THR A 18 13.79 -13.66 -18.46
C THR A 18 13.29 -12.22 -18.56
N ALA A 19 13.98 -11.27 -17.93
CA ALA A 19 13.58 -9.87 -17.98
C ALA A 19 13.74 -9.26 -19.39
N ARG A 20 14.73 -9.70 -20.19
CA ARG A 20 14.84 -9.28 -21.60
C ARG A 20 13.76 -9.92 -22.47
N GLU A 21 13.36 -11.15 -22.15
CA GLU A 21 12.32 -11.86 -22.89
C GLU A 21 10.92 -11.26 -22.64
N LEU A 22 10.57 -11.01 -21.38
CA LEU A 22 9.21 -10.61 -21.00
C LEU A 22 8.99 -9.10 -20.85
N ASP A 23 10.06 -8.30 -20.83
CA ASP A 23 10.00 -6.83 -20.71
C ASP A 23 9.09 -6.36 -19.53
N PRO A 24 9.58 -6.47 -18.28
CA PRO A 24 8.78 -6.15 -17.10
C PRO A 24 8.26 -4.71 -17.09
N VAL A 25 8.99 -3.77 -17.69
CA VAL A 25 8.60 -2.35 -17.75
C VAL A 25 7.41 -2.18 -18.69
N LYS A 26 7.45 -2.78 -19.88
CA LYS A 26 6.30 -2.76 -20.79
C LYS A 26 5.08 -3.42 -20.16
N MET A 27 5.25 -4.59 -19.52
CA MET A 27 4.15 -5.26 -18.83
C MET A 27 3.52 -4.38 -17.75
N ALA A 28 4.32 -3.65 -16.96
CA ALA A 28 3.80 -2.74 -15.95
C ALA A 28 3.01 -1.57 -16.57
N LYS A 29 3.46 -1.04 -17.71
CA LYS A 29 2.83 0.10 -18.40
C LYS A 29 1.50 -0.22 -19.08
N THR A 30 1.29 -1.46 -19.49
CA THR A 30 0.09 -1.85 -20.26
C THR A 30 -0.88 -2.72 -19.47
N ALA A 31 -0.61 -2.98 -18.20
CA ALA A 31 -1.39 -3.88 -17.36
C ALA A 31 -2.69 -3.22 -16.87
N VAL A 32 -3.85 -3.67 -17.34
CA VAL A 32 -5.14 -3.25 -16.77
C VAL A 32 -5.40 -4.00 -15.47
N THR A 33 -5.09 -3.37 -14.33
CA THR A 33 -5.25 -3.98 -13.00
C THR A 33 -5.60 -2.92 -11.95
N PRO A 34 -6.06 -3.32 -10.76
CA PRO A 34 -6.20 -2.39 -9.63
C PRO A 34 -4.90 -1.70 -9.20
N LEU A 35 -3.72 -2.15 -9.61
CA LEU A 35 -2.46 -1.45 -9.31
C LEU A 35 -2.17 -0.32 -10.31
N PHE A 36 -2.82 -0.35 -11.49
CA PHE A 36 -2.69 0.63 -12.56
C PHE A 36 -4.11 1.07 -13.00
N PRO A 37 -4.88 1.71 -12.10
CA PRO A 37 -6.31 1.94 -12.28
C PRO A 37 -6.65 2.84 -13.49
N ASP A 38 -5.75 3.75 -13.86
CA ASP A 38 -5.90 4.60 -15.05
C ASP A 38 -5.93 3.79 -16.34
N SER A 39 -5.33 2.59 -16.37
CA SER A 39 -5.27 1.73 -17.55
C SER A 39 -6.66 1.34 -18.09
N GLY A 40 -7.68 1.20 -17.22
CA GLY A 40 -9.05 0.93 -17.65
C GLY A 40 -9.65 2.10 -18.44
N ILE A 41 -9.49 3.32 -17.93
CA ILE A 41 -9.92 4.54 -18.62
C ILE A 41 -9.07 4.80 -19.87
N LEU A 42 -7.76 4.61 -19.81
CA LEU A 42 -6.87 4.75 -20.97
C LEU A 42 -7.24 3.79 -22.10
N LYS A 43 -7.63 2.54 -21.76
CA LYS A 43 -8.15 1.57 -22.74
C LYS A 43 -9.43 2.09 -23.39
N LYS A 44 -10.35 2.63 -22.59
CA LYS A 44 -11.63 3.19 -23.05
C LYS A 44 -11.46 4.35 -24.04
N ILE A 45 -10.45 5.19 -23.84
CA ILE A 45 -10.17 6.35 -24.72
C ILE A 45 -9.12 6.05 -25.81
N GLY A 46 -8.65 4.80 -25.92
CA GLY A 46 -7.70 4.36 -26.94
C GLY A 46 -6.26 4.79 -26.73
N LEU A 47 -5.89 5.28 -25.53
CA LEU A 47 -4.51 5.69 -25.20
C LEU A 47 -3.67 4.58 -24.58
N LEU A 48 -4.27 3.48 -24.09
CA LEU A 48 -3.49 2.39 -23.47
C LEU A 48 -2.50 1.77 -24.47
N ASP A 49 -2.94 1.54 -25.70
CA ASP A 49 -2.16 0.90 -26.77
C ASP A 49 -1.53 1.92 -27.75
N ASP A 50 -1.69 3.23 -27.50
CA ASP A 50 -1.13 4.27 -28.35
C ASP A 50 0.40 4.32 -28.18
N PRO A 51 1.19 4.05 -29.24
CA PRO A 51 2.66 4.03 -29.15
C PRO A 51 3.25 5.42 -28.85
N THR A 52 2.48 6.49 -29.00
CA THR A 52 2.86 7.87 -28.66
C THR A 52 2.55 8.24 -27.22
N TYR A 53 1.71 7.46 -26.52
CA TYR A 53 1.45 7.62 -25.09
C TYR A 53 2.45 6.80 -24.26
N HIS A 54 3.37 7.49 -23.58
CA HIS A 54 4.55 6.85 -23.01
C HIS A 54 4.35 6.07 -21.69
N HIS A 55 3.21 6.25 -21.01
CA HIS A 55 2.92 5.66 -19.69
C HIS A 55 4.05 5.88 -18.67
N ASN A 56 4.71 7.04 -18.70
CA ASN A 56 5.94 7.25 -17.94
C ASN A 56 5.69 7.59 -16.46
N ASN A 57 4.43 7.80 -16.06
CA ASN A 57 4.00 7.83 -14.66
C ASN A 57 4.31 6.52 -13.93
N VAL A 58 4.32 5.37 -14.63
CA VAL A 58 4.74 4.10 -14.03
C VAL A 58 6.21 4.13 -13.64
N ASN A 59 7.07 4.72 -14.48
CA ASN A 59 8.51 4.83 -14.21
C ASN A 59 8.81 5.86 -13.12
N LEU A 60 8.31 7.09 -13.28
CA LEU A 60 8.64 8.21 -12.39
C LEU A 60 7.74 8.31 -11.15
N GLY A 61 6.72 7.46 -11.03
CA GLY A 61 5.84 7.37 -9.87
C GLY A 61 6.02 6.04 -9.13
N CYS A 62 5.52 4.95 -9.72
CA CYS A 62 5.52 3.64 -9.05
C CYS A 62 6.93 3.08 -8.87
N ILE A 63 7.74 3.04 -9.94
CA ILE A 63 9.04 2.36 -9.95
C ILE A 63 10.08 3.08 -9.09
N GLU A 64 10.03 4.42 -8.97
CA GLU A 64 10.92 5.15 -8.05
C GLU A 64 10.74 4.68 -6.59
N CYS A 65 9.51 4.33 -6.20
CA CYS A 65 9.19 3.83 -4.87
C CYS A 65 9.33 2.31 -4.73
N HIS A 66 8.91 1.53 -5.73
CA HIS A 66 8.87 0.06 -5.63
C HIS A 66 10.15 -0.62 -6.09
N GLY A 67 10.93 0.02 -6.95
CA GLY A 67 12.12 -0.55 -7.56
C GLY A 67 11.89 -0.98 -9.00
N SER A 68 12.96 -0.92 -9.80
CA SER A 68 13.00 -1.40 -11.18
C SER A 68 13.68 -2.76 -11.29
N PHE A 69 13.50 -3.42 -12.44
CA PHE A 69 14.46 -4.44 -12.86
C PHE A 69 15.62 -3.73 -13.57
N VAL A 70 16.83 -3.78 -13.01
CA VAL A 70 18.02 -3.17 -13.61
C VAL A 70 18.64 -4.15 -14.61
N LEU A 71 18.41 -3.89 -15.89
CA LEU A 71 18.98 -4.69 -16.98
C LEU A 71 20.37 -4.19 -17.34
N ALA A 72 21.35 -5.08 -17.33
CA ALA A 72 22.70 -4.81 -17.81
C ALA A 72 22.84 -5.22 -19.27
N GLU A 73 23.13 -4.24 -20.14
CA GLU A 73 23.33 -4.47 -21.57
C GLU A 73 24.80 -4.81 -21.88
N PRO A 74 25.07 -5.60 -22.95
CA PRO A 74 26.44 -5.94 -23.35
C PRO A 74 27.36 -4.75 -23.64
N ASN A 75 26.77 -3.59 -23.97
CA ASN A 75 27.51 -2.35 -24.23
C ASN A 75 27.79 -1.51 -22.97
N GLY A 76 27.49 -2.04 -21.78
CA GLY A 76 27.67 -1.37 -20.50
C GLY A 76 26.58 -0.36 -20.14
N LYS A 77 25.51 -0.24 -20.94
CA LYS A 77 24.34 0.56 -20.58
C LYS A 77 23.46 -0.20 -19.58
N LEU A 78 22.76 0.56 -18.74
CA LEU A 78 21.76 0.03 -17.83
C LEU A 78 20.37 0.51 -18.27
N GLN A 79 19.38 -0.37 -18.25
CA GLN A 79 17.96 0.01 -18.31
C GLN A 79 17.34 -0.08 -16.92
N GLY A 80 16.28 0.71 -16.67
CA GLY A 80 15.67 0.81 -15.34
C GLY A 80 16.54 1.53 -14.31
N TRP A 81 17.58 2.26 -14.76
CA TRP A 81 18.50 3.03 -13.92
C TRP A 81 18.50 4.51 -14.33
N PRO A 82 18.67 5.49 -13.41
CA PRO A 82 18.84 5.35 -11.96
C PRO A 82 17.56 4.90 -11.25
N ASN A 83 17.71 4.12 -10.19
CA ASN A 83 16.61 3.71 -9.32
C ASN A 83 17.14 3.26 -7.96
N ILE A 84 16.46 3.65 -6.89
CA ILE A 84 16.85 3.29 -5.51
C ILE A 84 15.75 2.59 -4.73
N GLY A 85 14.62 2.23 -5.36
CA GLY A 85 13.48 1.64 -4.67
C GLY A 85 13.85 0.34 -3.92
N PRO A 86 13.29 0.10 -2.72
CA PRO A 86 13.61 -1.05 -1.87
C PRO A 86 13.36 -2.43 -2.50
N GLY A 87 12.54 -2.54 -3.55
CA GLY A 87 12.28 -3.79 -4.27
C GLY A 87 13.06 -3.95 -5.59
N ARG A 88 14.09 -3.12 -5.83
CA ARG A 88 14.90 -3.16 -7.07
C ARG A 88 15.52 -4.54 -7.28
N ILE A 89 15.52 -5.05 -8.51
CA ILE A 89 16.26 -6.27 -8.88
C ILE A 89 17.58 -5.83 -9.52
N ASN A 90 18.70 -6.21 -8.90
CA ASN A 90 20.04 -5.80 -9.32
C ASN A 90 20.58 -6.68 -10.47
N PRO A 91 21.61 -6.20 -11.21
CA PRO A 91 22.22 -6.99 -12.29
C PRO A 91 22.78 -8.36 -11.87
N ASP A 92 23.17 -8.51 -10.61
CA ASP A 92 23.67 -9.74 -10.01
C ASP A 92 22.56 -10.66 -9.45
N GLY A 93 21.29 -10.28 -9.63
CA GLY A 93 20.12 -11.01 -9.14
C GLY A 93 19.76 -10.72 -7.67
N SER A 94 20.55 -9.91 -6.96
CA SER A 94 20.20 -9.52 -5.59
C SER A 94 18.98 -8.59 -5.55
N LEU A 95 18.23 -8.65 -4.45
CA LEU A 95 17.03 -7.86 -4.25
C LEU A 95 17.30 -6.67 -3.34
N GLY A 96 16.81 -5.51 -3.76
CA GLY A 96 16.75 -4.27 -3.02
C GLY A 96 17.87 -3.29 -3.25
N SER A 97 17.73 -2.15 -2.57
CA SER A 97 18.62 -1.01 -2.64
C SER A 97 18.86 -0.48 -1.24
N CYS A 98 20.08 -0.65 -0.74
CA CYS A 98 20.46 -0.22 0.61
C CYS A 98 20.61 1.30 0.77
N THR A 99 20.42 2.08 -0.29
CA THR A 99 20.67 3.54 -0.26
C THR A 99 19.38 4.36 -0.20
N TYR A 100 18.24 3.73 0.09
CA TYR A 100 16.98 4.46 0.18
C TYR A 100 16.88 5.26 1.48
N CYS A 101 16.98 4.57 2.63
CA CYS A 101 16.78 5.21 3.94
C CYS A 101 18.01 5.96 4.45
N HIS A 102 19.22 5.50 4.11
CA HIS A 102 20.49 6.17 4.43
C HIS A 102 21.28 6.34 3.13
N SER A 103 21.12 7.52 2.53
CA SER A 103 21.55 7.76 1.16
C SER A 103 23.06 7.62 0.96
N GLY A 104 23.41 7.07 -0.21
CA GLY A 104 24.77 7.20 -0.72
C GLY A 104 25.06 8.67 -1.06
N HIS A 105 26.21 9.24 -0.74
CA HIS A 105 27.45 8.60 -0.27
C HIS A 105 27.69 8.76 1.24
N ARG A 106 26.69 9.21 2.01
CA ARG A 106 26.86 9.54 3.43
C ARG A 106 26.61 8.34 4.35
N PHE A 107 25.65 7.48 3.98
CA PHE A 107 25.26 6.28 4.75
C PHE A 107 25.01 6.60 6.23
N SER A 108 24.22 7.64 6.49
CA SER A 108 24.04 8.22 7.83
C SER A 108 22.95 7.50 8.62
N VAL A 109 23.29 6.94 9.78
CA VAL A 109 22.27 6.39 10.70
C VAL A 109 21.31 7.46 11.21
N GLU A 110 21.79 8.70 11.37
CA GLU A 110 20.94 9.85 11.72
C GLU A 110 19.88 10.09 10.65
N GLU A 111 20.22 9.93 9.37
CA GLU A 111 19.29 10.13 8.27
C GLU A 111 18.23 9.02 8.29
N ALA A 112 18.65 7.75 8.38
CA ALA A 112 17.72 6.63 8.45
C ALA A 112 16.80 6.63 9.68
N ARG A 113 17.21 7.26 10.79
CA ARG A 113 16.39 7.39 11.99
C ARG A 113 15.34 8.50 11.90
N LYS A 114 15.48 9.43 10.96
CA LYS A 114 14.60 10.57 10.80
C LYS A 114 13.40 10.24 9.89
N PRO A 115 12.18 10.72 10.21
CA PRO A 115 10.97 10.43 9.45
C PRO A 115 11.04 10.77 7.95
N GLU A 116 11.83 11.78 7.58
CA GLU A 116 11.99 12.26 6.21
C GLU A 116 12.60 11.19 5.29
N ALA A 117 13.39 10.26 5.83
CA ALA A 117 13.91 9.12 5.06
C ALA A 117 12.80 8.15 4.59
N CYS A 118 11.67 8.12 5.29
CA CYS A 118 10.51 7.31 4.92
C CYS A 118 9.53 8.09 4.02
N GLY A 119 9.44 9.40 4.22
CA GLY A 119 8.45 10.30 3.62
C GLY A 119 8.49 10.44 2.10
N GLN A 120 9.53 9.93 1.43
CA GLN A 120 9.55 9.87 -0.04
C GLN A 120 8.61 8.79 -0.61
N CYS A 121 8.34 7.70 0.12
CA CYS A 121 7.43 6.61 -0.31
C CYS A 121 6.17 6.48 0.52
N HIS A 122 6.29 6.72 1.83
CA HIS A 122 5.22 6.50 2.80
C HIS A 122 4.36 7.74 2.94
N LEU A 123 3.77 8.17 1.83
CA LEU A 123 3.00 9.41 1.71
C LEU A 123 1.78 9.24 0.80
N GLY A 124 0.98 10.29 0.71
CA GLY A 124 -0.03 10.43 -0.33
C GLY A 124 -1.32 9.67 -0.07
N PRO A 125 -2.17 9.49 -1.09
CA PRO A 125 -3.58 9.17 -0.89
C PRO A 125 -3.84 7.73 -0.45
N ASP A 126 -2.94 6.80 -0.72
CA ASP A 126 -3.14 5.37 -0.47
C ASP A 126 -2.40 4.87 0.78
N HIS A 127 -1.34 5.55 1.21
CA HIS A 127 -0.66 5.22 2.46
C HIS A 127 0.08 6.44 3.03
N PRO A 128 -0.65 7.40 3.63
CA PRO A 128 -0.11 8.66 4.13
C PRO A 128 0.58 8.51 5.49
N GLN A 129 1.49 7.54 5.65
CA GLN A 129 2.05 7.28 6.98
C GLN A 129 2.90 8.46 7.48
N HIS A 130 3.55 9.20 6.59
CA HIS A 130 4.31 10.40 6.94
C HIS A 130 3.38 11.52 7.41
N GLU A 131 2.31 11.82 6.69
CA GLU A 131 1.35 12.86 7.07
C GLU A 131 0.59 12.50 8.36
N ILE A 132 0.28 11.21 8.55
CA ILE A 132 -0.29 10.69 9.81
C ILE A 132 0.70 10.91 10.96
N TYR A 133 1.98 10.61 10.75
CA TYR A 133 3.00 10.82 11.75
C TYR A 133 3.12 12.31 12.11
N GLU A 134 3.21 13.18 11.10
CA GLU A 134 3.31 14.63 11.28
C GLU A 134 2.15 15.21 12.10
N GLU A 135 0.91 14.77 11.86
CA GLU A 135 -0.24 15.27 12.64
C GLU A 135 -0.27 14.71 14.08
N SER A 136 0.30 13.54 14.29
CA SER A 136 0.29 12.86 15.58
C SER A 136 1.05 13.65 16.65
N LYS A 137 0.79 13.37 17.94
CA LYS A 137 1.60 13.98 19.01
C LYS A 137 3.08 13.58 18.97
N HIS A 138 3.39 12.40 18.43
CA HIS A 138 4.78 11.98 18.26
C HIS A 138 5.50 12.84 17.21
N GLY A 139 4.89 13.05 16.04
CA GLY A 139 5.45 13.92 14.99
C GLY A 139 5.53 15.38 15.40
N ASN A 140 4.53 15.89 16.13
CA ASN A 140 4.56 17.25 16.68
C ASN A 140 5.75 17.47 17.64
N LEU A 141 6.05 16.48 18.49
CA LEU A 141 7.22 16.53 19.38
C LEU A 141 8.53 16.47 18.60
N TYR A 142 8.63 15.55 17.62
CA TYR A 142 9.78 15.49 16.71
C TYR A 142 10.01 16.84 16.00
N ALA A 143 8.98 17.46 15.45
CA ALA A 143 9.10 18.75 14.78
C ALA A 143 9.53 19.88 15.73
N THR A 144 9.20 19.77 17.03
CA THR A 144 9.49 20.83 18.01
C THR A 144 10.87 20.68 18.65
N SER A 145 11.34 19.47 18.93
CA SER A 145 12.59 19.22 19.68
C SER A 145 13.58 18.28 18.98
N GLY A 146 13.22 17.70 17.83
CA GLY A 146 14.02 16.70 17.13
C GLY A 146 15.42 17.18 16.74
N GLU A 147 15.62 18.48 16.52
CA GLU A 147 16.96 19.02 16.24
C GLU A 147 17.95 18.86 17.40
N SER A 148 17.46 18.85 18.65
CA SER A 148 18.31 18.74 19.84
C SER A 148 18.61 17.31 20.30
N TRP A 149 18.00 16.32 19.66
CA TRP A 149 18.13 14.92 20.05
C TRP A 149 19.45 14.28 19.61
N ASN A 150 19.83 13.19 20.29
CA ASN A 150 21.01 12.42 19.95
C ASN A 150 20.71 11.35 18.88
N TRP A 151 20.79 11.75 17.61
CA TRP A 151 20.55 10.84 16.48
C TRP A 151 21.67 9.83 16.22
N LYS A 152 22.82 9.99 16.87
CA LYS A 152 24.05 9.23 16.61
C LYS A 152 24.40 8.27 17.74
N ALA A 153 23.51 8.07 18.70
CA ALA A 153 23.63 7.04 19.71
C ALA A 153 24.01 5.70 19.04
N PRO A 154 25.01 4.96 19.57
CA PRO A 154 25.40 3.66 19.03
C PRO A 154 24.22 2.69 18.88
N VAL A 155 24.37 1.74 17.96
CA VAL A 155 23.35 0.68 17.80
C VAL A 155 23.30 -0.14 19.09
N GLY A 156 22.09 -0.33 19.62
CA GLY A 156 21.86 -1.01 20.90
C GLY A 156 21.86 -0.08 22.11
N GLU A 157 22.38 1.14 21.99
CA GLU A 157 22.39 2.15 23.06
C GLU A 157 21.34 3.26 22.84
N TRP A 158 20.65 3.27 21.69
CA TRP A 158 19.65 4.30 21.40
C TRP A 158 18.39 4.09 22.25
N GLY A 159 17.96 5.10 23.00
CA GLY A 159 16.87 4.95 23.96
C GLY A 159 16.08 6.23 24.26
N PRO A 160 15.15 6.16 25.23
CA PRO A 160 14.35 7.31 25.69
C PRO A 160 15.18 8.48 26.24
N GLU A 161 16.45 8.27 26.59
CA GLU A 161 17.40 9.31 26.98
C GLU A 161 17.91 10.14 25.79
N ASP A 162 17.80 9.63 24.57
CA ASP A 162 18.30 10.28 23.36
C ASP A 162 17.23 11.07 22.60
N ILE A 163 15.96 10.68 22.77
CA ILE A 163 14.79 11.23 22.04
C ILE A 163 13.58 11.37 22.97
N ASP A 164 12.76 12.40 22.75
CA ASP A 164 11.54 12.62 23.56
C ASP A 164 10.26 12.04 22.93
N ALA A 165 10.31 11.64 21.65
CA ALA A 165 9.22 10.97 20.96
C ALA A 165 9.72 9.99 19.90
N PRO A 166 8.99 8.90 19.63
CA PRO A 166 9.42 7.91 18.64
C PRO A 166 9.32 8.46 17.20
N THR A 167 10.16 7.94 16.31
CA THR A 167 10.07 8.12 14.86
C THR A 167 9.62 6.83 14.17
N CYS A 168 9.46 6.87 12.85
CA CYS A 168 9.21 5.70 12.00
C CYS A 168 10.21 4.57 12.30
N ALA A 169 11.50 4.92 12.35
CA ALA A 169 12.58 3.97 12.61
C ALA A 169 12.53 3.42 14.04
N THR A 170 12.22 4.24 15.05
CA THR A 170 12.06 3.79 16.45
C THR A 170 11.03 2.66 16.53
N CYS A 171 9.86 2.86 15.91
CA CYS A 171 8.76 1.89 15.97
C CYS A 171 9.00 0.64 15.13
N HIS A 172 9.61 0.76 13.94
CA HIS A 172 9.61 -0.33 12.97
C HIS A 172 10.96 -1.02 12.73
N MET A 173 12.09 -0.42 13.09
CA MET A 173 13.41 -0.94 12.66
C MET A 173 14.47 -0.91 13.75
N SER A 174 14.65 0.21 14.43
CA SER A 174 15.75 0.43 15.37
C SER A 174 15.57 -0.40 16.63
N GLY A 175 16.68 -0.92 17.16
CA GLY A 175 16.72 -1.31 18.56
C GLY A 175 16.54 -0.08 19.46
N PHE A 176 15.84 -0.25 20.58
CA PHE A 176 15.41 0.85 21.42
C PHE A 176 15.28 0.44 22.90
N GLY A 177 15.92 1.20 23.80
CA GLY A 177 15.79 1.03 25.26
C GLY A 177 16.22 -0.35 25.77
N ASP A 178 17.33 -0.89 25.26
CA ASP A 178 17.96 -2.19 25.59
C ASP A 178 17.12 -3.47 25.38
N ILE A 179 15.80 -3.34 25.23
CA ILE A 179 14.86 -4.46 25.16
C ILE A 179 14.46 -4.74 23.71
N VAL A 180 14.19 -3.68 22.95
CA VAL A 180 13.74 -3.81 21.56
C VAL A 180 14.96 -4.08 20.66
N GLN A 181 14.89 -5.16 19.88
CA GLN A 181 15.98 -5.55 18.98
C GLN A 181 15.91 -4.83 17.63
N THR A 182 17.07 -4.56 17.04
CA THR A 182 17.17 -3.98 15.69
C THR A 182 16.76 -5.01 14.63
N THR A 183 16.00 -4.59 13.63
CA THR A 183 15.64 -5.39 12.46
C THR A 183 15.59 -4.53 11.20
N HIS A 184 15.98 -5.12 10.07
CA HIS A 184 15.73 -4.54 8.73
C HIS A 184 14.48 -5.15 8.07
N ASN A 185 13.87 -6.16 8.68
CA ASN A 185 12.57 -6.67 8.27
C ASN A 185 11.48 -5.86 8.98
N VAL A 186 10.92 -4.88 8.26
CA VAL A 186 9.85 -3.98 8.76
C VAL A 186 8.55 -4.71 9.08
N GLY A 187 8.40 -5.97 8.63
CA GLY A 187 7.25 -6.82 8.92
C GLY A 187 7.25 -7.45 10.32
N GLU A 188 8.41 -7.53 11.00
CA GLU A 188 8.58 -8.25 12.27
C GLU A 188 7.69 -7.72 13.40
N ARG A 189 7.38 -6.42 13.39
CA ARG A 189 6.60 -5.76 14.45
C ARG A 189 5.16 -5.48 14.06
N LEU A 190 4.69 -6.03 12.94
CA LEU A 190 3.33 -5.79 12.44
C LEU A 190 2.39 -6.89 12.92
N TYR A 191 1.20 -6.48 13.36
CA TYR A 191 0.07 -7.40 13.54
C TYR A 191 -0.82 -7.43 12.31
N TRP A 192 -1.18 -6.26 11.77
CA TRP A 192 -2.12 -6.14 10.65
C TRP A 192 -1.42 -5.82 9.34
N GLU A 193 -1.82 -6.52 8.29
CA GLU A 193 -1.66 -6.05 6.91
C GLU A 193 -2.73 -5.00 6.61
N LEU A 194 -2.32 -3.73 6.57
CA LEU A 194 -3.22 -2.59 6.37
C LEU A 194 -3.38 -2.21 4.90
N GLN A 195 -2.42 -2.52 4.04
CA GLN A 195 -2.47 -2.16 2.61
C GLN A 195 -3.42 -3.07 1.80
N SER A 196 -3.79 -4.24 2.31
CA SER A 196 -4.70 -5.14 1.60
C SER A 196 -6.15 -4.61 1.59
N LYS A 197 -6.93 -5.08 0.60
CA LYS A 197 -8.36 -4.74 0.45
C LYS A 197 -9.17 -4.95 1.74
N LYS A 198 -8.90 -6.06 2.40
CA LYS A 198 -9.37 -6.38 3.75
C LYS A 198 -8.14 -6.49 4.62
N SER A 199 -8.16 -5.93 5.82
CA SER A 199 -7.07 -6.13 6.77
C SER A 199 -7.12 -7.53 7.35
N VAL A 200 -5.96 -8.18 7.34
CA VAL A 200 -5.73 -9.54 7.81
C VAL A 200 -4.50 -9.55 8.72
N PRO A 201 -4.34 -10.57 9.58
CA PRO A 201 -3.09 -10.76 10.30
C PRO A 201 -1.89 -10.78 9.35
N GLN A 202 -0.73 -10.37 9.87
CA GLN A 202 0.55 -10.33 9.17
C GLN A 202 0.77 -11.62 8.37
N TRP A 203 1.29 -11.51 7.17
CA TRP A 203 1.55 -12.65 6.30
C TRP A 203 2.78 -13.43 6.73
N LYS A 204 2.83 -14.69 6.30
CA LYS A 204 4.05 -15.50 6.32
C LYS A 204 5.21 -14.83 5.60
N GLY A 205 6.44 -15.08 6.04
CA GLY A 205 7.63 -14.47 5.44
C GLY A 205 8.00 -15.08 4.07
N PRO A 206 8.90 -14.43 3.31
CA PRO A 206 9.40 -14.94 2.03
C PRO A 206 10.22 -16.24 2.18
N ASP A 207 10.71 -16.53 3.40
CA ASP A 207 11.42 -17.78 3.71
C ASP A 207 10.46 -18.98 3.85
N GLU A 208 9.16 -18.73 3.97
CA GLU A 208 8.14 -19.76 4.16
C GLU A 208 7.29 -19.99 2.91
N VAL A 209 7.01 -18.93 2.15
CA VAL A 209 6.12 -18.93 0.99
C VAL A 209 6.63 -17.99 -0.11
N ASP A 210 6.26 -18.24 -1.36
CA ASP A 210 6.47 -17.27 -2.44
C ASP A 210 5.46 -16.12 -2.27
N LEU A 211 5.84 -15.11 -1.50
CA LEU A 211 4.99 -13.98 -1.09
C LEU A 211 4.37 -13.19 -2.26
N ILE A 212 4.93 -13.31 -3.47
CA ILE A 212 4.39 -12.66 -4.66
C ILE A 212 3.15 -13.40 -5.15
N THR A 213 3.14 -14.74 -5.06
CA THR A 213 2.02 -15.60 -5.48
C THR A 213 1.11 -16.03 -4.32
N GLU A 214 1.61 -16.04 -3.09
CA GLU A 214 0.95 -16.60 -1.92
C GLU A 214 0.95 -15.60 -0.75
N ARG A 215 -0.19 -14.92 -0.55
CA ARG A 215 -0.41 -14.00 0.58
C ARG A 215 -1.21 -14.72 1.67
N ILE A 216 -0.52 -15.45 2.54
CA ILE A 216 -1.13 -16.31 3.56
C ILE A 216 -1.01 -15.63 4.94
N PRO A 217 -2.14 -15.26 5.60
CA PRO A 217 -2.11 -14.73 6.96
C PRO A 217 -1.54 -15.73 7.96
N ASP A 218 -0.68 -15.22 8.85
CA ASP A 218 -0.09 -15.94 9.98
C ASP A 218 -0.46 -15.24 11.30
N PRO A 219 -1.52 -15.70 11.98
CA PRO A 219 -1.92 -15.15 13.27
C PRO A 219 -0.86 -15.30 14.37
N VAL A 220 0.00 -16.32 14.29
CA VAL A 220 1.04 -16.55 15.31
C VAL A 220 2.15 -15.50 15.16
N GLN A 221 2.59 -15.27 13.92
CA GLN A 221 3.54 -14.19 13.64
C GLN A 221 2.94 -12.82 13.97
N ALA A 222 1.69 -12.57 13.60
CA ALA A 222 1.00 -11.32 13.91
C ALA A 222 0.98 -11.02 15.42
N GLU A 223 0.64 -12.03 16.24
CA GLU A 223 0.62 -11.88 17.70
C GLU A 223 2.02 -11.57 18.24
N ARG A 224 3.06 -12.24 17.76
CA ARG A 224 4.45 -11.90 18.10
C ARG A 224 4.78 -10.45 17.74
N GLY A 225 4.41 -10.01 16.54
CA GLY A 225 4.62 -8.65 16.09
C GLY A 225 3.91 -7.61 16.98
N ARG A 226 2.70 -7.91 17.47
CA ARG A 226 2.02 -7.07 18.47
C ARG A 226 2.81 -6.99 19.76
N GLN A 227 3.33 -8.10 20.27
CA GLN A 227 4.14 -8.10 21.49
C GLN A 227 5.43 -7.29 21.32
N GLU A 228 6.13 -7.44 20.19
CA GLU A 228 7.31 -6.63 19.87
C GLU A 228 6.99 -5.13 19.81
N MET A 229 5.88 -4.75 19.19
CA MET A 229 5.43 -3.35 19.17
C MET A 229 5.10 -2.82 20.58
N LEU A 230 4.47 -3.64 21.42
CA LEU A 230 4.18 -3.27 22.82
C LEU A 230 5.46 -3.02 23.64
N LEU A 231 6.56 -3.73 23.35
CA LEU A 231 7.87 -3.46 23.97
C LEU A 231 8.41 -2.08 23.62
N VAL A 232 8.18 -1.60 22.38
CA VAL A 232 8.49 -0.22 21.99
C VAL A 232 7.66 0.76 22.80
N CYS A 233 6.34 0.55 22.88
CA CYS A 233 5.44 1.44 23.61
C CYS A 233 5.79 1.52 25.11
N ALA A 234 6.21 0.39 25.70
CA ALA A 234 6.55 0.27 27.11
C ALA A 234 7.77 1.10 27.53
N GLN A 235 8.59 1.58 26.57
CA GLN A 235 9.71 2.48 26.89
C GLN A 235 9.25 3.86 27.36
N CYS A 236 8.03 4.28 27.01
CA CYS A 236 7.51 5.61 27.34
C CYS A 236 6.12 5.59 28.00
N HIS A 237 5.31 4.56 27.76
CA HIS A 237 3.93 4.46 28.22
C HIS A 237 3.70 3.29 29.16
N SER A 238 2.69 3.40 30.02
CA SER A 238 2.23 2.25 30.78
C SER A 238 1.61 1.19 29.86
N SER A 239 1.75 -0.09 30.22
CA SER A 239 1.16 -1.19 29.44
C SER A 239 -0.35 -1.04 29.29
N GLN A 240 -1.03 -0.51 30.31
CA GLN A 240 -2.48 -0.27 30.24
C GLN A 240 -2.83 0.73 29.14
N TRP A 241 -2.08 1.83 29.02
CA TRP A 241 -2.32 2.82 27.99
C TRP A 241 -2.15 2.22 26.59
N ALA A 242 -1.04 1.52 26.35
CA ALA A 242 -0.74 0.92 25.05
C ALA A 242 -1.78 -0.15 24.66
N ASN A 243 -2.13 -1.04 25.59
CA ASN A 243 -3.14 -2.08 25.36
C ASN A 243 -4.51 -1.49 25.04
N ASN A 244 -4.95 -0.46 25.78
CA ASN A 244 -6.22 0.20 25.50
C ASN A 244 -6.23 0.84 24.11
N TYR A 245 -5.12 1.46 23.69
CA TYR A 245 -5.01 2.05 22.36
C TYR A 245 -5.13 0.99 21.25
N PHE A 246 -4.38 -0.11 21.36
CA PHE A 246 -4.43 -1.18 20.37
C PHE A 246 -5.81 -1.86 20.31
N GLN A 247 -6.53 -1.98 21.42
CA GLN A 247 -7.92 -2.47 21.42
C GLN A 247 -8.87 -1.56 20.63
N GLU A 248 -8.72 -0.23 20.73
CA GLU A 248 -9.53 0.70 19.92
C GLU A 248 -9.13 0.67 18.44
N PHE A 249 -7.83 0.55 18.15
CA PHE A 249 -7.35 0.38 16.78
C PHE A 249 -7.89 -0.91 16.14
N ASP A 250 -7.88 -2.03 16.86
CA ASP A 250 -8.40 -3.31 16.35
C ASP A 250 -9.90 -3.20 16.02
N LYS A 251 -10.70 -2.47 16.82
CA LYS A 251 -12.11 -2.18 16.50
C LYS A 251 -12.28 -1.38 15.21
N VAL A 252 -11.42 -0.39 14.96
CA VAL A 252 -11.43 0.37 13.70
C VAL A 252 -11.16 -0.55 12.51
N VAL A 253 -10.21 -1.48 12.63
CA VAL A 253 -9.92 -2.48 11.61
C VAL A 253 -11.13 -3.38 11.36
N GLU A 254 -11.81 -3.84 12.42
CA GLU A 254 -13.02 -4.65 12.32
C GLU A 254 -14.17 -3.91 11.62
N ASP A 255 -14.41 -2.65 11.98
CA ASP A 255 -15.47 -1.84 11.38
C ASP A 255 -15.21 -1.55 9.91
N TYR A 256 -13.98 -1.18 9.56
CA TYR A 256 -13.59 -1.08 8.15
C TYR A 256 -13.84 -2.40 7.41
N ASN A 257 -13.43 -3.54 7.98
CA ASN A 257 -13.56 -4.84 7.33
C ASN A 257 -15.03 -5.20 7.05
N LYS A 258 -15.98 -4.76 7.89
CA LYS A 258 -17.43 -4.90 7.63
C LYS A 258 -17.89 -4.03 6.47
N VAL A 259 -17.45 -2.76 6.44
CA VAL A 259 -17.76 -1.83 5.33
C VAL A 259 -17.21 -2.34 4.01
N TRP A 260 -15.98 -2.86 4.01
CA TRP A 260 -15.37 -3.49 2.85
C TRP A 260 -16.18 -4.69 2.36
N ALA A 261 -16.56 -5.62 3.26
CA ALA A 261 -17.34 -6.79 2.87
C ALA A 261 -18.68 -6.43 2.21
N HIS A 262 -19.36 -5.39 2.73
CA HIS A 262 -20.57 -4.87 2.11
C HIS A 262 -20.30 -4.25 0.73
N THR A 263 -19.25 -3.43 0.62
CA THR A 263 -18.85 -2.75 -0.62
C THR A 263 -18.51 -3.76 -1.72
N ASP A 264 -17.77 -4.81 -1.38
CA ASP A 264 -17.38 -5.85 -2.33
C ASP A 264 -18.58 -6.65 -2.81
N SER A 265 -19.49 -7.04 -1.90
CA SER A 265 -20.76 -7.69 -2.27
C SER A 265 -21.59 -6.84 -3.22
N LEU A 266 -21.69 -5.53 -2.95
CA LEU A 266 -22.44 -4.60 -3.78
C LEU A 266 -21.90 -4.52 -5.22
N LEU A 267 -20.57 -4.56 -5.38
CA LEU A 267 -19.96 -4.61 -6.72
C LEU A 267 -20.25 -5.95 -7.42
N GLN A 268 -20.17 -7.08 -6.70
CA GLN A 268 -20.51 -8.39 -7.27
C GLN A 268 -21.97 -8.45 -7.75
N ASP A 269 -22.90 -7.93 -6.95
CA ASP A 269 -24.31 -7.83 -7.32
C ASP A 269 -24.49 -6.97 -8.57
N ALA A 270 -23.78 -5.84 -8.68
CA ALA A 270 -23.84 -4.99 -9.87
C ALA A 270 -23.38 -5.70 -11.15
N TYR A 271 -22.33 -6.53 -11.09
CA TYR A 271 -21.94 -7.37 -12.21
C TYR A 271 -22.99 -8.44 -12.53
N ASN A 272 -23.53 -9.12 -11.51
CA ASN A 272 -24.53 -10.18 -11.69
C ASN A 272 -25.85 -9.65 -12.27
N ASP A 273 -26.25 -8.44 -11.87
CA ASP A 273 -27.43 -7.72 -12.36
C ASP A 273 -27.22 -7.14 -13.78
N GLY A 274 -26.01 -7.22 -14.34
CA GLY A 274 -25.65 -6.65 -15.63
C GLY A 274 -25.66 -5.12 -15.67
N LEU A 275 -25.46 -4.46 -14.52
CA LEU A 275 -25.43 -3.00 -14.40
C LEU A 275 -24.07 -2.40 -14.77
N ILE A 276 -23.02 -3.22 -14.71
CA ILE A 276 -21.63 -2.92 -15.05
C ILE A 276 -21.02 -4.17 -15.72
N SER A 277 -19.92 -4.00 -16.48
CA SER A 277 -19.25 -5.07 -17.22
C SER A 277 -17.85 -5.37 -16.71
N ARG A 278 -17.44 -6.65 -16.77
CA ARG A 278 -16.08 -7.09 -16.45
C ARG A 278 -15.09 -6.94 -17.61
N ASP A 279 -15.55 -6.53 -18.79
CA ASP A 279 -14.74 -6.51 -20.02
C ASP A 279 -13.58 -5.51 -19.96
N ASN A 280 -13.76 -4.43 -19.20
CA ASN A 280 -12.75 -3.39 -18.99
C ASN A 280 -12.77 -2.92 -17.53
N PRO A 281 -11.94 -3.48 -16.64
CA PRO A 281 -12.06 -3.18 -15.22
C PRO A 281 -11.59 -1.76 -14.89
N ILE A 282 -12.23 -1.16 -13.88
CA ILE A 282 -11.92 0.18 -13.34
C ILE A 282 -12.16 1.27 -14.39
N ASP A 283 -13.27 1.15 -15.10
CA ASP A 283 -13.68 2.13 -16.11
C ASP A 283 -15.11 2.64 -15.90
N GLU A 284 -15.85 2.05 -14.96
CA GLU A 284 -17.18 2.46 -14.53
C GLU A 284 -17.19 3.01 -13.10
N THR A 285 -18.09 3.96 -12.82
CA THR A 285 -18.21 4.62 -11.52
C THR A 285 -18.22 3.65 -10.33
N PRO A 286 -19.01 2.56 -10.32
CA PRO A 286 -19.02 1.64 -9.18
C PRO A 286 -17.68 0.94 -8.94
N GLU A 287 -16.96 0.59 -10.01
CA GLU A 287 -15.63 -0.04 -9.91
C GLU A 287 -14.58 0.95 -9.39
N ILE A 288 -14.63 2.19 -9.87
CA ILE A 288 -13.72 3.26 -9.43
C ILE A 288 -13.97 3.59 -7.95
N MET A 289 -15.23 3.72 -7.53
CA MET A 289 -15.55 3.97 -6.12
C MET A 289 -15.15 2.79 -5.24
N HIS A 290 -15.43 1.55 -5.67
CA HIS A 290 -14.97 0.34 -4.98
C HIS A 290 -13.45 0.35 -4.80
N TYR A 291 -12.69 0.67 -5.85
CA TYR A 291 -11.24 0.82 -5.80
C TYR A 291 -10.80 1.87 -4.77
N LEU A 292 -11.35 3.08 -4.82
CA LEU A 292 -10.97 4.18 -3.93
C LEU A 292 -11.33 3.89 -2.46
N ILE A 293 -12.43 3.16 -2.20
CA ILE A 293 -12.84 2.76 -0.84
C ILE A 293 -11.78 1.88 -0.18
N TRP A 294 -11.16 0.94 -0.91
CA TRP A 294 -10.18 0.06 -0.29
C TRP A 294 -8.74 0.54 -0.43
N HIS A 295 -8.37 1.08 -1.60
CA HIS A 295 -6.99 1.44 -1.92
C HIS A 295 -6.61 2.77 -1.27
N HIS A 296 -7.52 3.74 -1.22
CA HIS A 296 -7.23 5.06 -0.63
C HIS A 296 -7.85 5.15 0.75
N ASP A 297 -9.14 5.46 0.79
CA ASP A 297 -9.84 5.93 1.98
C ASP A 297 -9.83 4.90 3.10
N GLY A 298 -9.99 3.62 2.75
CA GLY A 298 -9.88 2.52 3.69
C GLY A 298 -8.50 2.42 4.33
N ARG A 299 -7.43 2.43 3.51
CA ARG A 299 -6.06 2.40 4.03
C ARG A 299 -5.82 3.58 4.95
N ARG A 300 -6.21 4.79 4.54
CA ARG A 300 -6.13 6.02 5.36
C ARG A 300 -6.85 5.87 6.69
N TRP A 301 -8.07 5.35 6.69
CA TRP A 301 -8.85 5.11 7.91
C TRP A 301 -8.11 4.19 8.88
N ARG A 302 -7.62 3.05 8.42
CA ARG A 302 -6.93 2.08 9.29
C ARG A 302 -5.53 2.53 9.69
N MET A 303 -4.77 3.11 8.76
CA MET A 303 -3.41 3.60 9.03
C MET A 303 -3.43 4.80 9.97
N GLY A 304 -4.38 5.73 9.81
CA GLY A 304 -4.61 6.83 10.74
C GLY A 304 -4.82 6.32 12.17
N ALA A 305 -5.66 5.31 12.32
CA ALA A 305 -5.94 4.68 13.62
C ALA A 305 -4.74 3.92 14.19
N SER A 306 -3.83 3.44 13.34
CA SER A 306 -2.64 2.70 13.79
C SER A 306 -1.53 3.59 14.36
N MET A 307 -1.50 4.88 13.98
CA MET A 307 -0.39 5.80 14.27
C MET A 307 -0.86 7.12 14.90
N MET A 308 -2.00 7.11 15.61
CA MET A 308 -2.52 8.28 16.34
C MET A 308 -2.80 9.50 15.47
N GLY A 309 -3.27 9.27 14.24
CA GLY A 309 -3.76 10.30 13.35
C GLY A 309 -5.29 10.40 13.36
N PRO A 310 -5.90 11.25 14.21
CA PRO A 310 -7.35 11.37 14.29
C PRO A 310 -8.00 11.93 13.01
N ASP A 311 -7.35 12.85 12.30
CA ASP A 311 -7.92 13.45 11.08
C ASP A 311 -7.91 12.44 9.93
N TRP A 312 -6.82 11.66 9.82
CA TRP A 312 -6.72 10.55 8.88
C TRP A 312 -7.64 9.38 9.22
N THR A 313 -7.88 9.13 10.49
CA THR A 313 -8.86 8.11 10.92
C THR A 313 -10.27 8.52 10.51
N HIS A 314 -10.64 9.78 10.74
CA HIS A 314 -12.01 10.24 10.61
C HIS A 314 -12.30 10.91 9.26
N TRP A 315 -11.76 12.09 9.00
CA TRP A 315 -12.14 12.93 7.86
C TRP A 315 -11.57 12.44 6.54
N ASN A 316 -10.26 12.14 6.50
CA ASN A 316 -9.61 11.60 5.30
C ASN A 316 -9.77 10.07 5.16
N GLY A 317 -10.29 9.42 6.20
CA GLY A 317 -10.52 7.98 6.25
C GLY A 317 -11.99 7.63 6.19
N ALA A 318 -12.62 7.42 7.35
CA ALA A 318 -13.98 6.92 7.48
C ALA A 318 -15.03 7.73 6.70
N VAL A 319 -15.01 9.07 6.80
CA VAL A 319 -15.97 9.95 6.13
C VAL A 319 -15.82 9.84 4.61
N ASP A 320 -14.58 9.87 4.14
CA ASP A 320 -14.28 9.71 2.73
C ASP A 320 -14.73 8.34 2.21
N ALA A 321 -14.37 7.25 2.89
CA ALA A 321 -14.74 5.90 2.49
C ALA A 321 -16.26 5.68 2.48
N ILE A 322 -16.95 6.09 3.55
CA ILE A 322 -18.37 5.76 3.77
C ILE A 322 -19.28 6.79 3.12
N MET A 323 -19.20 8.05 3.57
CA MET A 323 -20.17 9.08 3.18
C MET A 323 -19.97 9.49 1.71
N ASN A 324 -18.70 9.63 1.30
CA ASN A 324 -18.37 10.11 -0.03
C ASN A 324 -18.39 8.97 -1.06
N LYS A 325 -17.46 8.01 -0.98
CA LYS A 325 -17.26 7.03 -2.05
C LYS A 325 -18.32 5.92 -2.03
N LEU A 326 -18.58 5.28 -0.88
CA LEU A 326 -19.64 4.27 -0.79
C LEU A 326 -21.02 4.86 -1.04
N GLY A 327 -21.31 6.04 -0.50
CA GLY A 327 -22.55 6.78 -0.80
C GLY A 327 -22.73 7.05 -2.30
N THR A 328 -21.67 7.50 -2.98
CA THR A 328 -21.67 7.72 -4.44
C THR A 328 -21.91 6.42 -5.20
N MET A 329 -21.22 5.33 -4.81
CA MET A 329 -21.38 4.01 -5.42
C MET A 329 -22.82 3.50 -5.32
N ILE A 330 -23.44 3.60 -4.13
CA ILE A 330 -24.83 3.17 -3.91
C ILE A 330 -25.79 3.99 -4.78
N ASN A 331 -25.66 5.31 -4.79
CA ASN A 331 -26.54 6.20 -5.57
C ASN A 331 -26.44 5.96 -7.09
N ASP A 332 -25.22 5.71 -7.60
CA ASP A 332 -25.00 5.37 -9.01
C ASP A 332 -25.70 4.04 -9.36
N LEU A 333 -25.51 3.00 -8.55
CA LEU A 333 -26.12 1.70 -8.76
C LEU A 333 -27.65 1.73 -8.66
N GLU A 334 -28.21 2.48 -7.71
CA GLU A 334 -29.66 2.68 -7.64
C GLU A 334 -30.22 3.37 -8.89
N THR A 335 -29.49 4.34 -9.43
CA THR A 335 -29.86 5.01 -10.68
C THR A 335 -29.86 4.02 -11.84
N ARG A 336 -28.80 3.20 -11.96
CA ARG A 336 -28.71 2.17 -13.00
C ARG A 336 -29.85 1.14 -12.92
N ARG A 337 -30.19 0.68 -11.71
CA ARG A 337 -31.33 -0.24 -11.49
C ARG A 337 -32.66 0.37 -11.95
N LYS A 338 -32.89 1.65 -11.66
CA LYS A 338 -34.10 2.38 -12.10
C LYS A 338 -34.14 2.48 -13.63
N LEU A 339 -33.02 2.84 -14.27
CA LEU A 339 -32.92 2.93 -15.73
C LEU A 339 -33.19 1.57 -16.39
N LYS A 340 -32.53 0.51 -15.91
CA LYS A 340 -32.76 -0.85 -16.41
C LYS A 340 -34.23 -1.25 -16.32
N THR A 341 -34.89 -0.95 -15.20
CA THR A 341 -36.33 -1.24 -15.02
C THR A 341 -37.20 -0.49 -16.03
N ILE A 342 -36.82 0.74 -16.39
CA ILE A 342 -37.52 1.54 -17.40
C ILE A 342 -37.30 0.94 -18.80
N ASP A 343 -36.06 0.58 -19.14
CA ASP A 343 -35.72 -0.05 -20.42
C ASP A 343 -36.44 -1.39 -20.60
N ASP A 344 -36.46 -2.24 -19.57
CA ASP A 344 -37.20 -3.51 -19.58
C ASP A 344 -38.70 -3.28 -19.86
N LYS A 345 -39.32 -2.27 -19.24
CA LYS A 345 -40.73 -1.91 -19.49
C LYS A 345 -40.96 -1.34 -20.89
N LEU A 346 -40.03 -0.52 -21.38
CA LEU A 346 -40.10 0.06 -22.71
C LEU A 346 -40.02 -1.04 -23.77
N ASN A 347 -39.09 -1.99 -23.61
CA ASN A 347 -38.95 -3.13 -24.51
C ASN A 347 -40.22 -3.98 -24.56
N LEU A 348 -40.82 -4.29 -23.40
CA LEU A 348 -42.11 -5.01 -23.35
C LEU A 348 -43.24 -4.25 -24.06
N LEU A 349 -43.26 -2.92 -23.99
CA LEU A 349 -44.26 -2.10 -24.69
C LEU A 349 -44.01 -2.05 -26.20
N LEU A 350 -42.75 -1.99 -26.65
CA LEU A 350 -42.39 -2.04 -28.06
C LEU A 350 -42.78 -3.39 -28.67
N GLU A 351 -42.42 -4.49 -28.00
CA GLU A 351 -42.80 -5.85 -28.39
C GLU A 351 -44.33 -6.03 -28.48
N ALA A 352 -45.07 -5.49 -27.51
CA ALA A 352 -46.54 -5.54 -27.52
C ALA A 352 -47.17 -4.75 -28.68
N ASN A 353 -46.48 -3.73 -29.19
CA ASN A 353 -46.95 -2.87 -30.30
C ASN A 353 -46.40 -3.28 -31.67
N GLY A 354 -45.61 -4.36 -31.75
CA GLY A 354 -45.04 -4.86 -33.01
C GLY A 354 -44.01 -3.92 -33.65
N GLN A 355 -43.37 -3.08 -32.84
CA GLN A 355 -42.17 -2.29 -33.18
C GLN A 355 -40.96 -2.97 -32.55
#